data_AF-T1CAI0-F1
#
_entry.id   AF-T1CAI0-F1
#
_cell.length_a   1.000
_cell.length_b   1.000
_cell.length_c   1.000
_cell.angle_alpha   90.00
_cell.angle_beta   90.00
_cell.angle_gamma   90.00
#
_symmetry.space_group_name_H-M   'P 1'
#
loop_
_entity.id
_entity.type
_entity.pdbx_description
1 polymer ?
#
loop_
_entity_poly.entity_id
_entity_poly.type
_entity_poly.pdbx_seq_one_letter_code
_entity_poly.pdbx_strand_id
1 'polypeptide(L)'
;MIRHLNQQGFKCNATELGEAVQSEADAGRAVQDYEVLLNRLAAEKLTANVAVKLTLMGLDVGEDLAESNLAHLLDAARGLGLTMRIDMEESSHVDATLRIYRRLRERGY
;
A
#
# COMPACT_ATOMS: atom_id res chain seq x y z
N MET A 1 -17.33 7.22 -6.22
CA MET A 1 -17.78 5.86 -5.89
C MET A 1 -17.68 5.57 -4.39
N ILE A 2 -16.50 5.59 -3.77
CA ILE A 2 -16.31 5.29 -2.32
C ILE A 2 -17.26 6.09 -1.41
N ARG A 3 -17.36 7.41 -1.62
CA ARG A 3 -18.29 8.28 -0.85
C ARG A 3 -19.73 7.77 -0.84
N HIS A 4 -20.23 7.36 -2.00
CA HIS A 4 -21.60 6.86 -2.14
C HIS A 4 -21.79 5.55 -1.37
N LEU A 5 -20.82 4.63 -1.45
CA LEU A 5 -20.85 3.38 -0.71
C LEU A 5 -20.74 3.60 0.81
N ASN A 6 -19.89 4.54 1.26
CA ASN A 6 -19.82 4.90 2.68
C ASN A 6 -21.13 5.52 3.19
N GLN A 7 -21.82 6.34 2.40
CA GLN A 7 -23.15 6.88 2.75
C GLN A 7 -24.21 5.79 2.89
N GLN A 8 -24.03 4.64 2.25
CA GLN A 8 -24.88 3.46 2.38
C GLN A 8 -24.45 2.54 3.55
N GLY A 9 -23.43 2.91 4.32
CA GLY A 9 -22.92 2.13 5.44
C GLY A 9 -21.88 1.06 5.08
N PHE A 10 -21.44 0.98 3.81
CA PHE A 10 -20.39 0.05 3.41
C PHE A 10 -18.99 0.58 3.75
N LYS A 11 -18.11 -0.34 4.16
CA LYS A 11 -16.66 -0.12 4.19
C LYS A 11 -16.07 -0.50 2.84
N CYS A 12 -15.13 0.32 2.35
CA CYS A 12 -14.51 0.12 1.05
C CYS A 12 -13.06 -0.38 1.18
N ASN A 13 -12.57 -0.98 0.11
CA ASN A 13 -11.14 -1.22 -0.11
C ASN A 13 -10.73 -0.45 -1.38
N ALA A 14 -9.66 0.32 -1.29
CA ALA A 14 -9.08 1.05 -2.42
C ALA A 14 -7.68 0.52 -2.72
N THR A 15 -7.33 0.50 -4.00
CA THR A 15 -6.00 0.15 -4.48
C THR A 15 -5.70 0.99 -5.71
N GLU A 16 -4.44 1.31 -5.91
CA GLU A 16 -3.98 1.75 -7.22
C GLU A 16 -3.90 0.55 -8.18
N LEU A 17 -4.26 0.78 -9.44
CA LEU A 17 -4.18 -0.24 -10.48
C LEU A 17 -2.88 -0.06 -11.26
N GLY A 18 -2.06 -1.10 -11.26
CA GLY A 18 -0.80 -1.15 -11.98
C GLY A 18 -0.21 -2.55 -11.99
N GLU A 19 0.75 -2.74 -12.90
CA GLU A 19 1.54 -3.97 -13.02
C GLU A 19 2.87 -3.83 -12.27
N ALA A 20 3.54 -4.97 -12.04
CA ALA A 20 4.87 -5.00 -11.40
C ALA A 20 5.84 -3.98 -12.03
N VAL A 21 6.52 -3.21 -11.19
CA VAL A 21 7.46 -2.19 -11.66
C VAL A 21 8.84 -2.79 -11.89
N GLN A 22 9.57 -2.26 -12.88
CA GLN A 22 10.88 -2.77 -13.29
C GLN A 22 12.04 -1.82 -12.94
N SER A 23 11.77 -0.71 -12.25
CA SER A 23 12.80 0.24 -11.83
C SER A 23 12.43 0.94 -10.53
N GLU A 24 13.44 1.42 -9.80
CA GLU A 24 13.25 2.25 -8.60
C GLU A 24 12.43 3.52 -8.91
N ALA A 25 12.62 4.09 -10.09
CA ALA A 25 11.89 5.28 -10.53
C ALA A 25 10.40 5.00 -10.77
N ASP A 26 10.05 3.82 -11.27
CA ASP A 26 8.66 3.39 -11.42
C ASP A 26 8.04 3.11 -10.04
N ALA A 27 8.78 2.44 -9.13
CA ALA A 27 8.35 2.20 -7.75
C ALA A 27 8.07 3.52 -7.02
N GLY A 28 8.96 4.51 -7.16
CA GLY A 28 8.78 5.84 -6.57
C GLY A 28 7.54 6.58 -7.09
N ARG A 29 7.19 6.41 -8.37
CA ARG A 29 5.94 6.94 -8.93
C ARG A 29 4.72 6.25 -8.33
N ALA A 30 4.74 4.93 -8.21
CA ALA A 30 3.66 4.19 -7.56
C ALA A 30 3.47 4.64 -6.10
N VAL A 31 4.55 4.84 -5.34
CA VAL A 31 4.49 5.40 -3.97
C VAL A 31 3.80 6.76 -3.96
N GLN A 32 4.15 7.67 -4.87
CA GLN A 32 3.50 8.98 -4.97
C GLN A 32 2.00 8.86 -5.26
N ASP A 33 1.60 7.94 -6.13
CA ASP A 33 0.18 7.69 -6.42
C ASP A 33 -0.58 7.20 -5.17
N TYR A 34 0.03 6.30 -4.39
CA TYR A 34 -0.52 5.87 -3.10
C TYR A 34 -0.60 7.01 -2.07
N GLU A 35 0.39 7.90 -2.01
CA GLU A 35 0.32 9.09 -1.14
C GLU A 35 -0.84 10.00 -1.53
N VAL A 36 -1.06 10.22 -2.84
CA VAL A 36 -2.21 10.99 -3.33
C VAL A 36 -3.52 10.32 -2.91
N LEU A 37 -3.63 9.00 -3.07
CA LEU A 37 -4.80 8.23 -2.63
C LEU A 37 -5.06 8.39 -1.13
N LEU A 38 -4.04 8.15 -0.29
CA LEU A 38 -4.15 8.26 1.16
C LEU A 38 -4.59 9.66 1.60
N ASN A 39 -3.97 10.70 1.05
CA ASN A 39 -4.32 12.09 1.34
C ASN A 39 -5.76 12.42 0.93
N ARG A 40 -6.22 11.92 -0.22
CA ARG A 40 -7.60 12.13 -0.66
C ARG A 40 -8.61 11.43 0.24
N LEU A 41 -8.36 10.17 0.62
CA LEU A 41 -9.22 9.43 1.54
C LEU A 41 -9.37 10.18 2.87
N ALA A 42 -8.26 10.70 3.42
CA ALA A 42 -8.27 11.45 4.66
C ALA A 42 -8.97 12.82 4.53
N ALA A 43 -8.61 13.61 3.52
CA ALA A 43 -9.20 14.94 3.29
C ALA A 43 -10.72 14.89 3.07
N GLU A 44 -11.19 13.85 2.38
CA GLU A 44 -12.60 13.63 2.10
C GLU A 44 -13.35 12.89 3.22
N LYS A 45 -12.64 12.48 4.29
CA LYS A 45 -13.14 11.67 5.42
C LYS A 45 -13.81 10.38 4.96
N LEU A 46 -13.22 9.72 3.97
CA LEU A 46 -13.72 8.47 3.40
C LEU A 46 -13.23 7.28 4.23
N THR A 47 -14.13 6.34 4.49
CA THR A 47 -13.81 5.11 5.22
C THR A 47 -13.43 4.02 4.22
N ALA A 48 -12.12 3.81 4.06
CA ALA A 48 -11.58 2.72 3.25
C ALA A 48 -10.28 2.17 3.87
N ASN A 49 -10.01 0.88 3.68
CA ASN A 49 -8.64 0.37 3.79
C ASN A 49 -7.94 0.52 2.43
N VAL A 50 -6.61 0.57 2.44
CA VAL A 50 -5.81 0.59 1.22
C VAL A 50 -5.07 -0.72 1.04
N ALA A 51 -5.29 -1.40 -0.08
CA ALA A 51 -4.53 -2.58 -0.47
C ALA A 51 -3.31 -2.17 -1.31
N VAL A 52 -2.16 -2.81 -1.07
CA VAL A 52 -0.92 -2.58 -1.79
C VAL A 52 -0.30 -3.90 -2.22
N LYS A 53 0.23 -3.93 -3.44
CA LYS A 53 1.06 -5.01 -3.99
C LYS A 53 2.53 -4.66 -3.80
N LEU A 54 3.36 -5.61 -3.35
CA LEU A 54 4.77 -5.36 -3.14
C LEU A 54 5.54 -5.27 -4.46
N THR A 55 5.06 -5.92 -5.52
CA THR A 55 5.64 -5.75 -6.86
C THR A 55 5.54 -4.32 -7.37
N LEU A 56 4.50 -3.55 -6.99
CA LEU A 56 4.41 -2.10 -7.24
C LEU A 56 5.36 -1.28 -6.36
N MET A 57 5.70 -1.79 -5.18
CA MET A 57 6.69 -1.17 -4.28
C MET A 57 8.13 -1.48 -4.68
N GLY A 58 8.33 -2.24 -5.76
CA GLY A 58 9.65 -2.58 -6.28
C GLY A 58 10.20 -3.93 -5.80
N LEU A 59 9.34 -4.87 -5.39
CA LEU A 59 9.79 -6.18 -4.91
C LEU A 59 10.68 -6.93 -5.92
N ASP A 60 10.36 -6.82 -7.22
CA ASP A 60 11.15 -7.45 -8.29
C ASP A 60 12.48 -6.72 -8.57
N VAL A 61 12.61 -5.48 -8.11
CA VAL A 61 13.85 -4.70 -8.17
C VAL A 61 14.72 -5.00 -6.94
N GLY A 62 14.11 -5.11 -5.76
CA GLY A 62 14.78 -5.50 -4.53
C GLY A 62 13.87 -5.53 -3.30
N GLU A 63 14.08 -6.50 -2.43
CA GLU A 63 13.29 -6.68 -1.19
C GLU A 63 13.40 -5.46 -0.26
N ASP A 64 14.61 -4.91 -0.09
CA ASP A 64 14.85 -3.74 0.77
C ASP A 64 14.16 -2.46 0.23
N LEU A 65 14.12 -2.31 -1.10
CA LEU A 65 13.40 -1.22 -1.76
C LEU A 65 11.89 -1.32 -1.45
N ALA A 66 11.30 -2.50 -1.66
CA ALA A 66 9.89 -2.73 -1.35
C ALA A 66 9.56 -2.51 0.13
N GLU A 67 10.42 -2.98 1.05
CA GLU A 67 10.26 -2.74 2.48
C GLU A 67 10.30 -1.24 2.82
N SER A 68 11.27 -0.51 2.26
CA SER A 68 11.43 0.93 2.50
C SER A 68 10.24 1.75 1.98
N ASN A 69 9.78 1.45 0.76
CA ASN A 69 8.61 2.10 0.15
C ASN A 69 7.33 1.79 0.93
N LEU A 70 7.13 0.54 1.35
CA LEU A 70 5.97 0.18 2.17
C LEU A 70 6.03 0.87 3.54
N ALA A 71 7.18 0.89 4.21
CA ALA A 71 7.35 1.58 5.49
C ALA A 71 6.97 3.06 5.40
N HIS A 72 7.42 3.74 4.33
CA HIS A 72 7.09 5.13 4.03
C HIS A 72 5.57 5.34 3.92
N LEU A 73 4.88 4.49 3.15
CA LEU A 73 3.42 4.57 3.03
C LEU A 73 2.69 4.24 4.34
N LEU A 74 3.20 3.30 5.14
CA LEU A 74 2.62 2.97 6.44
C LEU A 74 2.73 4.15 7.43
N ASP A 75 3.84 4.88 7.43
CA ASP A 75 4.00 6.07 8.25
C ASP A 75 3.06 7.20 7.81
N ALA A 76 2.89 7.40 6.50
CA ALA A 76 1.90 8.34 5.96
C ALA A 76 0.47 7.94 6.36
N ALA A 77 0.11 6.66 6.19
CA ALA A 77 -1.22 6.15 6.56
C ALA A 77 -1.49 6.28 8.06
N ARG A 78 -0.50 6.00 8.92
CA ARG A 78 -0.58 6.16 10.38
C ARG A 78 -0.87 7.61 10.75
N GLY A 79 -0.18 8.57 10.13
CA GLY A 79 -0.41 10.01 10.35
C GLY A 79 -1.83 10.47 9.98
N LEU A 80 -2.48 9.75 9.06
CA LEU A 80 -3.83 10.02 8.57
C LEU A 80 -4.93 9.18 9.27
N GLY A 81 -4.56 8.29 10.19
CA GLY A 81 -5.49 7.36 10.84
C GLY A 81 -6.06 6.30 9.89
N LEU A 82 -5.36 6.01 8.80
CA LEU A 82 -5.72 4.99 7.82
C LEU A 82 -4.96 3.69 8.06
N THR A 83 -5.51 2.58 7.59
CA THR A 83 -4.88 1.26 7.67
C THR A 83 -4.62 0.70 6.28
N MET A 84 -3.48 0.05 6.11
CA MET A 84 -3.11 -0.61 4.86
C MET A 84 -3.13 -2.13 5.00
N ARG A 85 -3.25 -2.83 3.88
CA ARG A 85 -3.17 -4.28 3.74
C ARG A 85 -2.20 -4.61 2.61
N ILE A 86 -1.34 -5.59 2.85
CA ILE A 86 -0.49 -6.16 1.80
C ILE A 86 -1.29 -7.26 1.09
N ASP A 87 -1.50 -7.13 -0.21
CA ASP A 87 -2.11 -8.18 -1.02
C ASP A 87 -1.08 -9.28 -1.29
N MET A 88 -1.51 -10.53 -1.17
CA MET A 88 -0.67 -11.66 -1.57
C MET A 88 -0.73 -11.82 -3.08
N GLU A 89 0.43 -11.90 -3.71
CA GLU A 89 0.58 -12.00 -5.17
C GLU A 89 0.86 -13.45 -5.58
N GLU A 90 1.51 -13.66 -6.73
CA GLU A 90 1.84 -15.01 -7.21
C GLU A 90 2.77 -15.77 -6.25
N SER A 91 2.82 -17.10 -6.39
CA SER A 91 3.53 -17.99 -5.45
C SER A 91 5.01 -17.65 -5.29
N SER A 92 5.65 -17.10 -6.33
CA SER A 92 7.04 -16.62 -6.34
C SER A 92 7.29 -15.56 -5.26
N HIS A 93 6.30 -14.72 -4.96
CA HIS A 93 6.45 -13.56 -4.06
C HIS A 93 6.01 -13.84 -2.63
N VAL A 94 5.41 -15.01 -2.34
CA VAL A 94 4.85 -15.33 -1.02
C VAL A 94 5.87 -15.20 0.09
N ASP A 95 7.04 -15.83 -0.08
CA ASP A 95 8.06 -15.84 0.97
C ASP A 95 8.63 -14.45 1.25
N ALA A 96 8.88 -13.66 0.21
CA ALA A 96 9.37 -12.29 0.35
C ALA A 96 8.31 -11.40 0.99
N THR A 97 7.05 -11.55 0.60
CA THR A 97 5.91 -10.84 1.20
C THR A 97 5.80 -11.10 2.69
N LEU A 98 5.90 -12.37 3.11
CA LEU A 98 5.83 -12.74 4.52
C LEU A 98 7.06 -12.26 5.30
N ARG A 99 8.26 -12.24 4.71
CA ARG A 99 9.47 -11.68 5.34
C ARG A 99 9.31 -10.18 5.61
N ILE A 100 8.96 -9.40 4.59
CA ILE A 100 8.75 -7.95 4.71
C ILE A 100 7.67 -7.66 5.77
N TYR A 101 6.54 -8.35 5.71
CA TYR A 101 5.46 -8.21 6.69
C TYR A 101 5.95 -8.44 8.13
N ARG A 102 6.69 -9.53 8.38
CA ARG A 102 7.20 -9.88 9.71
C ARG A 102 8.21 -8.84 10.21
N ARG A 103 9.16 -8.41 9.37
CA ARG A 103 10.15 -7.37 9.71
C ARG A 103 9.49 -6.06 10.08
N LEU A 104 8.53 -5.59 9.30
CA LEU A 104 7.80 -4.36 9.60
C LEU A 104 6.98 -4.50 10.90
N ARG A 105 6.35 -5.64 11.12
CA ARG A 105 5.62 -5.90 12.36
C ARG A 105 6.53 -5.93 13.60
N GLU A 106 7.73 -6.50 13.49
CA GLU A 106 8.76 -6.47 14.54
C GLU A 106 9.26 -5.04 14.82
N ARG A 107 9.29 -4.18 13.79
CA ARG A 107 9.62 -2.74 13.91
C ARG A 107 8.48 -1.90 14.50
N GLY A 108 7.33 -2.48 14.81
CA GLY A 108 6.20 -1.79 15.43
C GLY A 108 5.24 -1.11 14.45
N TYR A 109 5.22 -1.54 13.19
CA TYR A 109 4.14 -1.20 12.25
C TYR A 109 2.86 -1.99 12.53
#